data_AF-A0A330LTD9-F1
#
_entry.id   AF-A0A330LTD9-F1
#
_cell.length_a   1.000
_cell.length_b   1.000
_cell.length_c   1.000
_cell.angle_alpha   90.00
_cell.angle_beta   90.00
_cell.angle_gamma   90.00
#
_symmetry.space_group_name_H-M   'P 1'
#
loop_
_entity.id
_entity.type
_entity.pdbx_description
1 polymer ?
#
loop_
_entity_poly.entity_id
_entity_poly.type
_entity_poly.pdbx_seq_one_letter_code
_entity_poly.pdbx_strand_id
1 'polypeptide(L)'
;MPRWQIRRKRSPDIPLTNNEAERCIRGSVILRKISYGTSSERGDQFRSRVLSVVETCKKRKLSALSVISTIEGAVIRREPYPDVFDFDKT
;
A
#
# COMPACT_ATOMS: atom_id res chain seq x y z
N MET A 1 -37.23 25.25 12.19
CA MET A 1 -36.31 24.16 11.81
C MET A 1 -35.37 24.68 10.74
N PRO A 2 -34.06 24.86 10.97
CA PRO A 2 -33.16 25.33 9.92
C PRO A 2 -32.89 24.18 8.94
N ARG A 3 -32.95 24.51 7.64
CA ARG A 3 -32.71 23.59 6.52
C ARG A 3 -31.20 23.56 6.25
N TRP A 4 -30.53 22.48 6.63
CA TRP A 4 -29.11 22.28 6.30
C TRP A 4 -28.94 22.15 4.79
N GLN A 5 -28.31 23.15 4.16
CA GLN A 5 -28.04 23.15 2.73
C GLN A 5 -26.61 22.66 2.49
N ILE A 6 -26.46 21.42 2.01
CA ILE A 6 -25.15 20.83 1.71
C ILE A 6 -24.57 21.53 0.47
N ARG A 7 -23.58 22.38 0.68
CA ARG A 7 -22.91 23.14 -0.37
C ARG A 7 -21.78 22.30 -0.97
N ARG A 8 -22.02 21.67 -2.13
CA ARG A 8 -20.99 20.88 -2.85
C ARG A 8 -20.02 21.82 -3.56
N LYS A 9 -18.78 21.91 -3.08
CA LYS A 9 -17.68 22.57 -3.80
C LYS A 9 -17.20 21.59 -4.89
N ARG A 10 -17.32 21.97 -6.17
CA ARG A 10 -16.83 21.16 -7.29
C ARG A 10 -15.38 21.55 -7.58
N SER A 11 -14.46 20.60 -7.48
CA SER A 11 -13.10 20.70 -8.02
C SER A 11 -13.05 19.82 -9.27
N PRO A 12 -12.71 20.34 -10.46
CA PRO A 12 -12.73 19.56 -11.71
C PRO A 12 -11.81 18.33 -11.67
N ASP A 13 -10.69 18.45 -10.96
CA ASP A 13 -9.61 17.46 -10.98
C ASP A 13 -9.78 16.33 -9.95
N ILE A 14 -10.74 16.45 -9.04
CA ILE A 14 -10.96 15.49 -7.96
C ILE A 14 -12.28 14.77 -8.19
N PRO A 15 -12.28 13.44 -8.40
CA PRO A 15 -13.50 12.69 -8.60
C PRO A 15 -14.41 12.84 -7.37
N LEU A 16 -15.74 12.97 -7.59
CA LEU A 16 -16.74 13.07 -6.52
C LEU A 16 -16.89 11.78 -5.68
N THR A 17 -16.16 10.71 -6.02
CA THR A 17 -16.30 9.39 -5.40
C THR A 17 -15.03 9.01 -4.68
N ASN A 18 -15.19 8.35 -3.53
CA ASN A 18 -14.10 7.84 -2.71
C ASN A 18 -13.52 6.51 -3.22
N ASN A 19 -13.97 6.05 -4.40
CA ASN A 19 -13.67 4.71 -4.92
C ASN A 19 -12.18 4.40 -4.99
N GLU A 20 -11.37 5.39 -5.35
CA GLU A 20 -9.92 5.23 -5.42
C GLU A 20 -9.32 5.00 -4.03
N ALA A 21 -9.64 5.86 -3.06
CA ALA A 21 -9.13 5.71 -1.70
C ALA A 21 -9.62 4.40 -1.06
N GLU A 22 -10.89 4.03 -1.27
CA GLU A 22 -11.46 2.76 -0.81
C GLU A 22 -10.71 1.55 -1.39
N ARG A 23 -10.37 1.58 -2.68
CA ARG A 23 -9.57 0.52 -3.32
C ARG A 23 -8.16 0.43 -2.75
N CYS A 24 -7.52 1.56 -2.46
CA CYS A 24 -6.19 1.60 -1.85
C CYS A 24 -6.18 0.97 -0.45
N ILE A 25 -7.18 1.25 0.39
CA ILE A 25 -7.21 0.69 1.76
C ILE A 25 -7.77 -0.74 1.82
N ARG A 26 -8.47 -1.21 0.79
CA ARG A 26 -9.17 -2.51 0.81
C ARG A 26 -8.23 -3.68 1.08
N GLY A 27 -7.01 -3.66 0.53
CA GLY A 27 -6.02 -4.73 0.73
C GLY A 27 -5.65 -4.90 2.21
N SER A 28 -5.41 -3.79 2.92
CA SER A 28 -5.03 -3.82 4.34
C SER A 28 -6.19 -4.27 5.24
N VAL A 29 -7.43 -3.89 4.89
CA VAL A 29 -8.66 -4.30 5.60
C VAL A 29 -8.93 -5.80 5.42
N ILE A 30 -8.82 -6.32 4.20
CA ILE A 30 -8.98 -7.75 3.92
C ILE A 30 -7.93 -8.55 4.68
N LEU A 31 -6.66 -8.14 4.62
CA LEU A 31 -5.57 -8.82 5.34
C LEU A 31 -5.82 -8.88 6.86
N ARG A 32 -6.30 -7.77 7.45
CA ARG A 32 -6.67 -7.76 8.88
C ARG A 32 -7.75 -8.78 9.19
N LYS A 33 -8.77 -8.87 8.33
CA LYS A 33 -9.94 -9.70 8.55
C LYS A 33 -9.62 -11.19 8.43
N ILE A 34 -8.78 -11.59 7.48
CA ILE A 34 -8.42 -12.99 7.26
C ILE A 34 -7.34 -13.49 8.24
N SER A 35 -6.43 -12.61 8.67
CA SER A 35 -5.28 -12.98 9.50
C SER A 35 -5.44 -12.61 10.98
N TYR A 36 -6.56 -11.99 11.38
CA TYR A 36 -6.86 -11.47 12.73
C TYR A 36 -5.87 -10.44 13.31
N GLY A 37 -4.77 -10.15 12.61
CA GLY A 37 -3.75 -9.19 13.04
C GLY A 37 -2.63 -9.85 13.85
N THR A 38 -1.83 -9.03 14.53
CA THR A 38 -0.72 -9.44 15.40
C THR A 38 -0.68 -8.52 16.61
N SER A 39 -0.29 -9.05 17.76
CA SER A 39 -0.11 -8.27 18.99
C SER A 39 1.35 -7.90 19.24
N SER A 40 2.24 -8.21 18.30
CA SER A 40 3.67 -7.94 18.41
C SER A 40 4.06 -6.73 17.57
N GLU A 41 4.88 -5.85 18.13
CA GLU A 41 5.40 -4.68 17.42
C GLU A 41 6.14 -5.09 16.13
N ARG A 42 6.94 -6.16 16.20
CA ARG A 42 7.65 -6.71 15.03
C ARG A 42 6.68 -7.15 13.93
N GLY A 43 5.60 -7.81 14.29
CA GLY A 43 4.57 -8.24 13.35
C GLY A 43 3.85 -7.05 12.71
N ASP A 44 3.53 -6.02 13.49
CA ASP A 44 2.86 -4.81 12.98
C ASP A 44 3.76 -4.06 11.99
N GLN A 45 5.05 -3.91 12.31
CA GLN A 45 6.03 -3.34 11.41
C GLN A 45 6.17 -4.16 10.12
N PHE A 46 6.25 -5.50 10.23
CA PHE A 46 6.34 -6.40 9.08
C PHE A 46 5.14 -6.23 8.16
N ARG A 47 3.92 -6.29 8.71
CA ARG A 47 2.68 -6.12 7.95
C ARG A 47 2.61 -4.76 7.26
N SER A 48 2.97 -3.69 7.97
CA SER A 48 2.99 -2.33 7.42
C SER A 48 3.94 -2.22 6.23
N ARG A 49 5.16 -2.76 6.37
CA ARG A 49 6.18 -2.73 5.30
C ARG A 49 5.77 -3.53 4.08
N VAL A 50 5.29 -4.75 4.26
CA VAL A 50 4.84 -5.62 3.15
C VAL A 50 3.68 -4.98 2.39
N LEU A 51 2.67 -4.45 3.10
CA LEU A 51 1.55 -3.75 2.44
C LEU A 51 2.03 -2.53 1.63
N SER A 52 2.96 -1.75 2.18
CA SER A 52 3.53 -0.59 1.48
C SER A 52 4.25 -1.00 0.20
N VAL A 53 5.05 -2.07 0.23
CA VAL A 53 5.75 -2.61 -0.94
C VAL A 53 4.74 -3.09 -1.98
N VAL A 54 3.75 -3.88 -1.59
CA VAL A 54 2.72 -4.42 -2.50
C VAL A 54 1.94 -3.30 -3.18
N GLU A 55 1.49 -2.28 -2.44
CA GLU A 55 0.77 -1.14 -3.03
C GLU A 55 1.66 -0.31 -3.96
N THR A 56 2.95 -0.17 -3.64
CA THR A 56 3.92 0.49 -4.52
C THR A 56 4.12 -0.29 -5.82
N CYS A 57 4.32 -1.60 -5.73
CA CYS A 57 4.43 -2.48 -6.90
C CYS A 57 3.19 -2.39 -7.78
N LYS A 58 1.99 -2.40 -7.18
CA LYS A 58 0.72 -2.27 -7.90
C LYS A 58 0.62 -0.94 -8.66
N LYS A 59 1.00 0.17 -8.03
CA LYS A 59 1.02 1.50 -8.68
C LYS A 59 2.03 1.58 -9.83
N ARG A 60 3.19 0.94 -9.69
CA ARG A 60 4.25 0.88 -10.70
C ARG A 60 4.06 -0.23 -11.74
N LYS A 61 2.97 -1.01 -11.67
CA LYS A 61 2.70 -2.17 -12.52
C LYS A 61 3.79 -3.25 -12.47
N LEU A 62 4.42 -3.41 -11.30
CA LEU A 62 5.42 -4.44 -11.03
C LEU A 62 4.80 -5.63 -10.30
N SER A 63 5.39 -6.82 -10.48
CA SER A 63 5.01 -8.01 -9.73
C SER A 63 5.52 -7.93 -8.29
N ALA A 64 4.60 -7.85 -7.33
CA ALA A 64 4.96 -7.77 -5.90
C ALA A 64 5.73 -9.00 -5.42
N LEU A 65 5.36 -10.21 -5.88
CA LEU A 65 6.06 -11.44 -5.51
C LEU A 65 7.50 -11.44 -6.02
N SER A 66 7.71 -11.01 -7.27
CA SER A 66 9.06 -10.90 -7.83
C SER A 66 9.93 -9.96 -7.01
N VAL A 67 9.41 -8.77 -6.66
CA VAL A 67 10.13 -7.78 -5.85
C VAL A 67 10.49 -8.34 -4.47
N ILE A 68 9.54 -9.00 -3.79
CA ILE A 68 9.78 -9.59 -2.47
C ILE A 68 10.83 -10.71 -2.57
N SER A 69 10.73 -11.61 -3.56
CA SER A 69 11.71 -12.69 -3.74
C SER A 69 13.12 -12.16 -4.04
N THR A 70 13.25 -11.06 -4.79
CA THR A 70 14.55 -10.41 -5.01
C THR A 70 15.15 -9.89 -3.71
N ILE A 71 14.33 -9.22 -2.87
CA ILE A 71 14.76 -8.71 -1.56
C ILE A 71 15.15 -9.87 -0.63
N GLU A 72 14.30 -10.90 -0.52
CA GLU A 72 14.57 -12.09 0.30
C GLU A 72 15.88 -12.77 -0.12
N GLY A 73 16.09 -12.95 -1.44
CA GLY A 73 17.32 -13.53 -1.96
C GLY A 73 18.58 -12.77 -1.54
N ALA A 74 18.55 -11.43 -1.60
CA ALA A 74 19.67 -10.60 -1.16
C ALA A 74 19.89 -10.70 0.36
N VAL A 75 18.82 -10.70 1.16
CA VAL A 75 18.91 -10.86 2.62
C VAL A 75 19.51 -12.20 3.01
N ILE A 76 19.07 -13.30 2.37
CA ILE A 76 19.58 -14.65 2.60
C ILE A 76 21.08 -14.72 2.28
N ARG A 77 21.50 -14.10 1.17
CA ARG A 77 22.91 -14.03 0.75
C ARG A 77 23.74 -13.02 1.53
N ARG A 78 23.13 -12.23 2.42
CA ARG A 78 23.76 -11.11 3.16
C ARG A 78 24.40 -10.07 2.23
N GLU A 79 23.75 -9.84 1.09
CA GLU A 79 24.10 -8.81 0.12
C GLU A 79 23.42 -7.49 0.49
N PRO A 80 23.92 -6.35 -0.02
CA PRO A 80 23.23 -5.08 0.12
C PRO A 80 21.82 -5.16 -0.50
N TYR A 81 20.89 -4.37 0.05
CA TYR A 81 19.52 -4.34 -0.45
C TYR A 81 19.49 -3.88 -1.90
N PRO A 82 18.92 -4.69 -2.83
CA PRO A 82 18.84 -4.31 -4.23
C PRO A 82 17.84 -3.16 -4.40
N ASP A 83 18.15 -2.23 -5.29
CA ASP A 83 17.16 -1.25 -5.73
C ASP A 83 16.14 -1.95 -6.63
N VAL A 84 15.02 -2.34 -6.03
CA VAL A 84 13.89 -3.00 -6.72
C VAL A 84 12.95 -2.03 -7.42
N PHE A 85 13.18 -0.73 -7.26
CA PHE A 85 12.29 0.33 -7.71
C PHE A 85 12.96 1.33 -8.66
N ASP A 86 14.24 1.16 -8.97
CA ASP A 86 15.01 2.00 -9.90
C ASP A 86 14.91 3.50 -9.53
N PHE A 87 15.12 3.86 -8.26
CA PHE A 87 15.06 5.26 -7.81
C PHE A 87 16.14 6.14 -8.47
N ASP A 88 17.28 5.55 -8.81
CA ASP A 88 18.44 6.25 -9.37
C ASP A 88 18.31 6.61 -10.87
N LYS A 89 17.19 6.23 -11.53
CA LYS A 89 16.94 6.49 -12.97
C LYS A 89 16.08 7.73 -13.25
N THR A 90 15.89 8.62 -12.26
CA THR A 90 15.04 9.82 -12.38
C THR A 90 15.87 11.08 -12.54
#